data_AF-H2FLE0-F1
#
_entry.id   AF-H2FLE0-F1
#
_cell.length_a   1.000
_cell.length_b   1.000
_cell.length_c   1.000
_cell.angle_alpha   90.00
_cell.angle_beta   90.00
_cell.angle_gamma   90.00
#
_symmetry.space_group_name_H-M   'P 1'
#
loop_
_entity.id
_entity.type
_entity.pdbx_description
1 polymer ?
#
loop_
_entity_poly.entity_id
_entity_poly.type
_entity_poly.pdbx_seq_one_letter_code
_entity_poly.pdbx_strand_id
1 'polypeptide(L)'
;RAIADNQLTASSVYNGFLGVQRWGPELARLHNTGVVNAWTASSYDRNPWIQVNLLKTMFISGIATQGASRGGLSEYVETYKVSYSLDGQVFEFYKDENQTEQMKIFLGNQDKHTPVTNMFNSPIIAQYLQIHPEKCYRGCTLRFEVIGCEMNGCSDPLGMKSRLISDQQITASSVYKTWGINEMSWYPYFARLDNTGKSNAWTALTNKEGEWLQIDLRKIKKVTGIIS
;
A
#
# COMPACT_ATOMS: atom_id res chain seq x y z
N ARG A 1 10.65 3.85 -13.77
CA ARG A 1 9.94 2.54 -13.85
C ARG A 1 10.24 1.81 -12.55
N ALA A 2 9.26 1.59 -11.67
CA ALA A 2 9.49 1.08 -10.31
C ALA A 2 9.47 -0.46 -10.22
N ILE A 3 8.64 -1.14 -11.02
CA ILE A 3 8.56 -2.61 -11.10
C ILE A 3 9.10 -3.06 -12.45
N ALA A 4 10.18 -3.85 -12.45
CA ALA A 4 10.81 -4.48 -13.61
C ALA A 4 10.01 -5.68 -14.13
N ASP A 5 10.29 -6.14 -15.35
CA ASP A 5 9.52 -7.21 -16.00
C ASP A 5 9.73 -8.57 -15.33
N ASN A 6 10.93 -8.83 -14.80
CA ASN A 6 11.25 -10.06 -14.05
C ASN A 6 10.54 -10.15 -12.68
N GLN A 7 9.93 -9.05 -12.22
CA GLN A 7 9.15 -9.04 -10.99
C GLN A 7 7.70 -9.50 -11.20
N LEU A 8 7.27 -9.71 -12.44
CA LEU A 8 5.93 -10.14 -12.79
C LEU A 8 5.95 -11.58 -13.30
N THR A 9 5.16 -12.45 -12.67
CA THR A 9 5.01 -13.86 -13.06
C THR A 9 3.54 -14.23 -13.11
N ALA A 10 3.19 -15.31 -13.81
CA ALA A 10 1.82 -15.80 -13.87
C ALA A 10 1.79 -17.32 -13.94
N SER A 11 0.69 -17.88 -13.46
CA SER A 11 0.29 -19.29 -13.62
C SER A 11 0.36 -19.80 -15.07
N SER A 12 -0.21 -19.02 -15.98
CA SER A 12 -0.33 -19.34 -17.38
C SER A 12 -0.41 -18.08 -18.23
N VAL A 13 -0.20 -18.27 -19.54
CA VAL A 13 -0.21 -17.18 -20.52
C VAL A 13 -0.95 -17.65 -21.77
N TYR A 14 -1.80 -16.79 -22.31
CA TYR A 14 -2.40 -16.98 -23.61
C TYR A 14 -1.40 -16.68 -24.72
N ASN A 15 -1.25 -17.63 -25.63
CA ASN A 15 -0.51 -17.48 -26.88
C ASN A 15 -1.49 -17.48 -28.04
N GLY A 16 -1.51 -16.40 -28.82
CA GLY A 16 -2.29 -16.30 -30.05
C GLY A 16 -1.73 -17.17 -31.19
N PHE A 17 -2.34 -17.06 -32.36
CA PHE A 17 -2.01 -17.88 -33.53
C PHE A 17 -0.50 -17.84 -33.85
N LEU A 18 0.10 -19.04 -33.99
CA LEU A 18 1.54 -19.28 -34.21
C LEU A 18 2.48 -18.67 -33.16
N GLY A 19 1.99 -18.35 -31.95
CA GLY A 19 2.83 -17.78 -30.88
C GLY A 19 3.24 -16.32 -31.08
N VAL A 20 2.74 -15.66 -32.13
CA VAL A 20 3.11 -14.28 -32.50
C VAL A 20 2.50 -13.25 -31.54
N GLN A 21 1.44 -13.60 -30.82
CA GLN A 21 0.79 -12.74 -29.82
C GLN A 21 0.85 -13.39 -28.43
N ARG A 22 1.93 -13.14 -27.69
CA ARG A 22 2.09 -13.60 -26.30
C ARG A 22 1.57 -12.55 -25.32
N TRP A 23 0.50 -12.86 -24.60
CA TRP A 23 -0.10 -11.96 -23.61
C TRP A 23 0.50 -12.17 -22.21
N GLY A 24 1.80 -11.88 -22.09
CA GLY A 24 2.60 -12.18 -20.90
C GLY A 24 2.35 -11.26 -19.70
N PRO A 25 2.79 -11.68 -18.49
CA PRO A 25 2.64 -10.90 -17.26
C PRO A 25 3.36 -9.54 -17.33
N GLU A 26 4.44 -9.41 -18.09
CA GLU A 26 5.20 -8.17 -18.25
C GLU A 26 4.40 -7.02 -18.88
N LEU A 27 3.32 -7.36 -19.59
CA LEU A 27 2.42 -6.43 -20.27
C LEU A 27 1.26 -5.96 -19.39
N ALA A 28 1.05 -6.57 -18.21
CA ALA A 28 -0.08 -6.33 -17.31
C ALA A 28 -0.01 -4.98 -16.57
N ARG A 29 0.46 -3.93 -17.24
CA ARG A 29 0.71 -2.61 -16.67
C ARG A 29 -0.46 -1.67 -16.98
N LEU A 30 -0.92 -0.94 -15.98
CA LEU A 30 -2.01 0.01 -16.16
C LEU A 30 -1.68 1.03 -17.27
N HIS A 31 -2.69 1.37 -18.08
CA HIS A 31 -2.56 2.29 -19.23
C HIS A 31 -1.58 1.86 -20.32
N ASN A 32 -1.06 0.63 -20.30
CA ASN A 32 -0.21 0.13 -21.37
C ASN A 32 -0.95 0.13 -22.72
N THR A 33 -0.28 0.53 -23.80
CA THR A 33 -0.85 0.70 -25.15
C THR A 33 -0.21 -0.27 -26.13
N GLY A 34 -0.86 -0.48 -27.28
CA GLY A 34 -0.41 -1.42 -28.31
C GLY A 34 -1.44 -2.50 -28.63
N VAL A 35 -1.10 -3.35 -29.60
CA VAL A 35 -1.97 -4.46 -30.05
C VAL A 35 -2.03 -5.59 -29.04
N VAL A 36 -0.92 -5.83 -28.34
CA VAL A 36 -0.80 -6.76 -27.21
C VAL A 36 -0.27 -5.95 -26.04
N ASN A 37 -1.13 -5.69 -25.05
CA ASN A 37 -0.86 -4.67 -24.04
C ASN A 37 -1.34 -5.05 -22.64
N ALA A 38 -1.66 -6.32 -22.40
CA ALA A 38 -2.09 -6.83 -21.11
C ALA A 38 -1.61 -8.27 -20.91
N TRP A 39 -1.79 -8.79 -19.71
CA TRP A 39 -1.71 -10.24 -19.47
C TRP A 39 -3.06 -10.87 -19.73
N THR A 40 -3.06 -12.04 -20.34
CA THR A 40 -4.25 -12.89 -20.50
C THR A 40 -3.89 -14.31 -20.08
N ALA A 41 -4.69 -14.91 -19.21
CA ALA A 41 -4.50 -16.30 -18.80
C ALA A 41 -4.81 -17.28 -19.93
N SER A 42 -4.21 -18.47 -19.88
CA SER A 42 -4.55 -19.55 -20.81
C SER A 42 -6.01 -19.99 -20.65
N SER A 43 -6.69 -20.28 -21.75
CA SER A 43 -8.07 -20.81 -21.71
C SER A 43 -8.17 -22.21 -21.08
N TYR A 44 -7.05 -22.88 -20.87
CA TYR A 44 -6.98 -24.19 -20.22
C TYR A 44 -6.71 -24.11 -18.72
N ASP A 45 -6.35 -22.93 -18.21
CA ASP A 45 -6.07 -22.72 -16.80
C ASP A 45 -7.37 -22.40 -16.06
N ARG A 46 -7.74 -23.28 -15.12
CA ARG A 46 -8.99 -23.15 -14.35
C ARG A 46 -8.83 -22.24 -13.12
N ASN A 47 -7.59 -22.05 -12.65
CA ASN A 47 -7.30 -21.26 -11.45
C ASN A 47 -6.13 -20.30 -11.75
N PRO A 48 -6.32 -19.36 -12.69
CA PRO A 48 -5.25 -18.47 -13.09
C PRO A 48 -4.92 -17.49 -11.97
N TRP A 49 -3.65 -17.17 -11.86
CA TRP A 49 -3.12 -16.08 -11.06
C TRP A 49 -2.02 -15.32 -11.80
N ILE A 50 -1.91 -14.04 -11.48
CA ILE A 50 -0.76 -13.18 -11.81
C ILE A 50 -0.16 -12.65 -10.51
N GLN A 51 1.16 -12.67 -10.42
CA GLN A 51 1.94 -12.32 -9.25
C GLN A 51 2.87 -11.16 -9.53
N VAL A 52 3.02 -10.30 -8.53
CA VAL A 52 4.09 -9.32 -8.45
C VAL A 52 4.99 -9.60 -7.25
N ASN A 53 6.32 -9.55 -7.47
CA ASN A 53 7.34 -9.53 -6.43
C ASN A 53 7.83 -8.09 -6.24
N LEU A 54 7.50 -7.47 -5.12
CA LEU A 54 7.85 -6.09 -4.81
C LEU A 54 9.34 -5.91 -4.41
N LEU A 55 10.10 -7.00 -4.30
CA LEU A 55 11.51 -7.09 -3.86
C LEU A 55 11.79 -6.64 -2.42
N LYS A 56 10.85 -5.93 -1.81
CA LYS A 56 10.87 -5.47 -0.41
C LYS A 56 9.51 -5.71 0.21
N THR A 57 9.46 -5.75 1.54
CA THR A 57 8.21 -5.73 2.28
C THR A 57 7.57 -4.33 2.18
N MET A 58 6.34 -4.29 1.71
CA MET A 58 5.58 -3.06 1.46
C MET A 58 4.26 -3.07 2.25
N PHE A 59 3.77 -1.88 2.57
CA PHE A 59 2.36 -1.68 2.91
C PHE A 59 1.58 -1.53 1.62
N ILE A 60 0.61 -2.40 1.41
CA ILE A 60 -0.26 -2.40 0.22
C ILE A 60 -1.65 -1.98 0.67
N SER A 61 -2.14 -0.87 0.10
CA SER A 61 -3.43 -0.28 0.45
C SER A 61 -4.51 -0.51 -0.61
N GLY A 62 -4.16 -0.99 -1.80
CA GLY A 62 -5.15 -1.25 -2.84
C GLY A 62 -4.56 -1.72 -4.15
N ILE A 63 -5.43 -1.99 -5.11
CA ILE A 63 -5.11 -2.41 -6.47
C ILE A 63 -6.01 -1.66 -7.44
N ALA A 64 -5.42 -1.15 -8.52
CA ALA A 64 -6.15 -0.66 -9.68
C ALA A 64 -6.10 -1.71 -10.79
N THR A 65 -7.23 -2.00 -11.43
CA THR A 65 -7.36 -2.98 -12.51
C THR A 65 -7.97 -2.36 -13.76
N GLN A 66 -7.61 -2.87 -14.93
CA GLN A 66 -8.10 -2.43 -16.23
C GLN A 66 -8.13 -3.62 -17.20
N GLY A 67 -9.15 -3.72 -18.05
CA GLY A 67 -9.22 -4.74 -19.10
C GLY A 67 -8.32 -4.46 -20.29
N ALA A 68 -8.53 -5.14 -21.42
CA ALA A 68 -7.90 -4.82 -22.70
C ALA A 68 -8.78 -5.22 -23.90
N SER A 69 -8.27 -5.03 -25.12
CA SER A 69 -8.98 -5.43 -26.33
C SER A 69 -8.13 -6.37 -27.16
N ARG A 70 -8.71 -7.49 -27.56
CA ARG A 70 -8.09 -8.49 -28.43
C ARG A 70 -8.93 -8.65 -29.69
N GLY A 71 -8.35 -8.32 -30.85
CA GLY A 71 -9.07 -8.35 -32.13
C GLY A 71 -10.33 -7.45 -32.17
N GLY A 72 -10.30 -6.31 -31.47
CA GLY A 72 -11.45 -5.40 -31.35
C GLY A 72 -12.50 -5.81 -30.32
N LEU A 73 -12.41 -7.01 -29.75
CA LEU A 73 -13.30 -7.51 -28.71
C LEU A 73 -12.82 -7.04 -27.34
N SER A 74 -13.75 -6.68 -26.45
CA SER A 74 -13.46 -6.34 -25.05
C SER A 74 -13.20 -7.60 -24.24
N GLU A 75 -12.13 -7.62 -23.45
CA GLU A 75 -11.78 -8.68 -22.50
C GLU A 75 -11.34 -8.07 -21.18
N TYR A 76 -11.84 -8.60 -20.07
CA TYR A 76 -11.58 -8.07 -18.73
C TYR A 76 -11.96 -9.05 -17.63
N VAL A 77 -11.42 -8.83 -16.44
CA VAL A 77 -11.78 -9.57 -15.22
C VAL A 77 -12.94 -8.85 -14.54
N GLU A 78 -14.06 -9.56 -14.36
CA GLU A 78 -15.27 -9.05 -13.68
C GLU A 78 -15.15 -9.13 -12.16
N THR A 79 -14.58 -10.23 -11.64
CA THR A 79 -14.35 -10.42 -10.20
C THR A 79 -13.03 -11.14 -9.97
N TYR A 80 -12.38 -10.83 -8.85
CA TYR A 80 -11.11 -11.45 -8.47
C TYR A 80 -10.94 -11.54 -6.96
N LYS A 81 -10.03 -12.42 -6.53
CA LYS A 81 -9.52 -12.49 -5.16
C LYS A 81 -8.06 -12.05 -5.14
N VAL A 82 -7.58 -11.70 -3.95
CA VAL A 82 -6.18 -11.33 -3.73
C VAL A 82 -5.60 -12.27 -2.69
N SER A 83 -4.42 -12.81 -2.97
CA SER A 83 -3.59 -13.44 -1.94
C SER A 83 -2.24 -12.73 -1.85
N TYR A 84 -1.58 -12.88 -0.71
CA TYR A 84 -0.32 -12.21 -0.43
C TYR A 84 0.60 -13.10 0.38
N SER A 85 1.89 -12.80 0.33
CA SER A 85 2.93 -13.57 1.02
C SER A 85 4.15 -12.70 1.34
N LEU A 86 4.85 -13.05 2.42
CA LEU A 86 6.14 -12.47 2.78
C LEU A 86 7.31 -13.25 2.19
N ASP A 87 7.19 -14.56 2.00
CA ASP A 87 8.27 -15.47 1.58
C ASP A 87 8.12 -15.99 0.14
N GLY A 88 6.95 -15.79 -0.47
CA GLY A 88 6.63 -16.29 -1.80
C GLY A 88 6.34 -17.79 -1.85
N GLN A 89 6.21 -18.46 -0.69
CA GLN A 89 5.91 -19.89 -0.56
C GLN A 89 4.52 -20.10 0.02
N VAL A 90 4.21 -19.43 1.14
CA VAL A 90 2.91 -19.54 1.81
C VAL A 90 2.10 -18.29 1.48
N PHE A 91 0.97 -18.50 0.79
CA PHE A 91 0.05 -17.42 0.42
C PHE A 91 -1.22 -17.47 1.26
N GLU A 92 -1.61 -16.30 1.76
CA GLU A 92 -2.86 -16.12 2.49
C GLU A 92 -3.81 -15.25 1.67
N PHE A 93 -5.10 -15.63 1.62
CA PHE A 93 -6.11 -14.83 0.95
C PHE A 93 -6.52 -13.64 1.82
N TYR A 94 -6.70 -12.49 1.19
CA TYR A 94 -7.25 -11.31 1.85
C TYR A 94 -8.69 -11.55 2.30
N LYS A 95 -8.97 -11.16 3.54
CA LYS A 95 -10.27 -11.24 4.20
C LYS A 95 -10.64 -9.86 4.72
N ASP A 96 -11.93 -9.53 4.66
CA ASP A 96 -12.41 -8.26 5.23
C ASP A 96 -12.54 -8.39 6.75
N GLU A 97 -12.31 -7.31 7.49
CA GLU A 97 -12.37 -7.33 8.97
C GLU A 97 -13.76 -7.78 9.48
N ASN A 98 -14.80 -7.56 8.69
CA ASN A 98 -16.18 -7.92 9.01
C ASN A 98 -16.56 -9.36 8.62
N GLN A 99 -15.67 -10.12 7.96
CA GLN A 99 -15.93 -11.47 7.45
C GLN A 99 -14.71 -12.37 7.66
N THR A 100 -14.51 -12.83 8.89
CA THR A 100 -13.32 -13.59 9.33
C THR A 100 -13.13 -14.95 8.65
N GLU A 101 -14.20 -15.55 8.11
CA GLU A 101 -14.14 -16.89 7.48
C GLU A 101 -14.17 -16.87 5.95
N GLN A 102 -14.61 -15.78 5.31
CA GLN A 102 -14.82 -15.77 3.85
C GLN A 102 -13.79 -14.89 3.13
N MET A 103 -13.21 -15.44 2.07
CA MET A 103 -12.25 -14.72 1.21
C MET A 103 -12.96 -13.54 0.55
N LYS A 104 -12.34 -12.35 0.56
CA LYS A 104 -12.93 -11.17 -0.06
C LYS A 104 -12.93 -11.32 -1.58
N ILE A 105 -14.10 -11.19 -2.19
CA ILE A 105 -14.25 -11.05 -3.64
C ILE A 105 -14.31 -9.56 -3.97
N PHE A 106 -13.40 -9.12 -4.84
CA PHE A 106 -13.37 -7.76 -5.37
C PHE A 106 -14.11 -7.68 -6.69
N LEU A 107 -14.86 -6.59 -6.88
CA LEU A 107 -15.47 -6.26 -8.17
C LEU A 107 -14.40 -5.59 -9.04
N GLY A 108 -14.12 -6.19 -10.19
CA GLY A 108 -13.17 -5.72 -11.17
C GLY A 108 -13.80 -4.78 -12.18
N ASN A 109 -13.44 -4.98 -13.44
CA ASN A 109 -13.81 -4.09 -14.54
C ASN A 109 -15.16 -4.50 -15.17
N GLN A 110 -15.81 -3.52 -15.78
CA GLN A 110 -17.04 -3.72 -16.58
C GLN A 110 -16.77 -3.46 -18.07
N ASP A 111 -15.57 -3.00 -18.42
CA ASP A 111 -15.14 -2.71 -19.78
C ASP A 111 -13.62 -2.87 -19.92
N LYS A 112 -13.11 -2.63 -21.14
CA LYS A 112 -11.68 -2.74 -21.50
C LYS A 112 -10.81 -1.51 -21.17
N HIS A 113 -11.39 -0.37 -20.81
CA HIS A 113 -10.69 0.91 -20.79
C HIS A 113 -10.73 1.64 -19.44
N THR A 114 -11.81 1.56 -18.68
CA THR A 114 -12.00 2.30 -17.43
C THR A 114 -11.23 1.59 -16.31
N PRO A 115 -10.23 2.23 -15.69
CA PRO A 115 -9.58 1.68 -14.50
C PRO A 115 -10.55 1.62 -13.33
N VAL A 116 -10.56 0.51 -12.60
CA VAL A 116 -11.32 0.32 -11.36
C VAL A 116 -10.31 0.20 -10.23
N THR A 117 -10.46 1.02 -9.19
CA THR A 117 -9.56 1.00 -8.03
C THR A 117 -10.29 0.42 -6.83
N ASN A 118 -9.75 -0.64 -6.26
CA ASN A 118 -10.22 -1.24 -5.02
C ASN A 118 -9.20 -1.01 -3.91
N MET A 119 -9.61 -0.28 -2.87
CA MET A 119 -8.81 -0.08 -1.67
C MET A 119 -9.10 -1.19 -0.66
N PHE A 120 -8.07 -1.63 0.05
CA PHE A 120 -8.19 -2.56 1.15
C PHE A 120 -8.56 -1.81 2.43
N ASN A 121 -9.62 -2.26 3.11
CA ASN A 121 -10.03 -1.70 4.39
C ASN A 121 -8.91 -1.86 5.43
N SER A 122 -8.29 -3.04 5.46
CA SER A 122 -7.09 -3.32 6.24
C SER A 122 -5.88 -3.40 5.31
N PRO A 123 -4.86 -2.53 5.44
CA PRO A 123 -3.66 -2.60 4.62
C PRO A 123 -2.93 -3.94 4.78
N ILE A 124 -2.41 -4.47 3.69
CA ILE A 124 -1.66 -5.74 3.65
C ILE A 124 -0.17 -5.45 3.82
N ILE A 125 0.52 -6.25 4.62
CA ILE A 125 1.99 -6.24 4.71
C ILE A 125 2.51 -7.45 3.93
N ALA A 126 3.13 -7.21 2.79
CA ALA A 126 3.60 -8.30 1.92
C ALA A 126 4.78 -7.89 1.03
N GLN A 127 5.53 -8.88 0.55
CA GLN A 127 6.49 -8.72 -0.55
C GLN A 127 5.90 -9.24 -1.86
N TYR A 128 5.09 -10.30 -1.80
CA TYR A 128 4.46 -10.92 -2.94
C TYR A 128 2.96 -10.70 -2.87
N LEU A 129 2.36 -10.34 -4.00
CA LEU A 129 0.93 -10.20 -4.14
C LEU A 129 0.47 -10.95 -5.39
N GLN A 130 -0.59 -11.73 -5.26
CA GLN A 130 -1.23 -12.45 -6.36
C GLN A 130 -2.67 -11.99 -6.55
N ILE A 131 -3.06 -11.77 -7.80
CA ILE A 131 -4.43 -11.52 -8.23
C ILE A 131 -4.95 -12.80 -8.88
N HIS A 132 -6.10 -13.29 -8.40
CA HIS A 132 -6.76 -14.51 -8.85
C HIS A 132 -8.09 -14.15 -9.53
N PRO A 133 -8.16 -14.08 -10.87
CA PRO A 133 -9.42 -13.89 -11.56
C PRO A 133 -10.41 -15.03 -11.27
N GLU A 134 -11.63 -14.68 -10.87
CA GLU A 134 -12.70 -15.66 -10.57
C GLU A 134 -13.74 -15.69 -11.69
N LYS A 135 -14.14 -14.51 -12.17
CA LYS A 135 -15.07 -14.35 -13.28
C LYS A 135 -14.49 -13.38 -14.30
N CYS A 136 -14.55 -13.77 -15.56
CA CYS A 136 -13.94 -13.02 -16.67
C CYS A 136 -14.93 -12.89 -17.82
N TYR A 137 -14.91 -11.75 -18.49
CA TYR A 137 -15.68 -11.53 -19.70
C TYR A 137 -14.82 -11.89 -20.92
N ARG A 138 -15.23 -12.94 -21.65
CA ARG A 138 -14.55 -13.57 -22.80
C ARG A 138 -13.17 -14.17 -22.51
N GLY A 139 -12.28 -13.44 -21.85
CA GLY A 139 -10.96 -13.88 -21.45
C GLY A 139 -10.52 -13.19 -20.17
N CYS A 140 -9.77 -13.90 -19.33
CA CYS A 140 -9.18 -13.32 -18.12
C CYS A 140 -7.99 -12.45 -18.50
N THR A 141 -8.30 -11.21 -18.89
CA THR A 141 -7.35 -10.23 -19.38
C THR A 141 -7.24 -9.07 -18.40
N LEU A 142 -6.02 -8.74 -17.97
CA LEU A 142 -5.77 -7.78 -16.90
C LEU A 142 -4.55 -6.91 -17.17
N ARG A 143 -4.73 -5.61 -16.93
CA ARG A 143 -3.69 -4.64 -16.60
C ARG A 143 -3.93 -4.20 -15.17
N PHE A 144 -2.89 -4.04 -14.37
CA PHE A 144 -3.04 -3.62 -13.00
C PHE A 144 -1.90 -2.73 -12.52
N GLU A 145 -2.13 -2.07 -11.39
CA GLU A 145 -1.14 -1.35 -10.62
C GLU A 145 -1.39 -1.63 -9.14
N VAL A 146 -0.32 -1.81 -8.37
CA VAL A 146 -0.40 -2.00 -6.92
C VAL A 146 -0.21 -0.66 -6.24
N ILE A 147 -1.14 -0.31 -5.34
CA ILE A 147 -1.13 0.96 -4.60
C ILE A 147 -0.59 0.68 -3.21
N GLY A 148 0.54 1.28 -2.89
CA GLY A 148 1.21 1.07 -1.61
C GLY A 148 2.45 1.94 -1.45
N CYS A 149 3.23 1.63 -0.41
CA CYS A 149 4.38 2.38 0.04
C CYS A 149 5.38 1.44 0.74
N GLU A 150 6.66 1.81 0.75
CA GLU A 150 7.66 1.06 1.51
C GLU A 150 7.33 1.11 3.01
N MET A 151 7.68 0.06 3.77
CA MET A 151 7.54 0.05 5.24
C MET A 151 8.14 1.31 5.91
N ASN A 152 9.22 1.82 5.32
CA ASN A 152 9.89 3.04 5.77
C ASN A 152 9.31 4.32 5.15
N GLY A 153 8.64 4.22 3.99
CA GLY A 153 8.08 5.36 3.25
C GLY A 153 6.60 5.68 3.56
N CYS A 154 5.89 4.78 4.24
CA CYS A 154 4.60 5.09 4.88
C CYS A 154 4.72 5.56 6.33
N SER A 155 5.96 5.59 6.81
CA SER A 155 6.35 6.00 8.16
C SER A 155 7.19 7.28 8.11
N ASP A 156 7.02 8.10 7.05
CA ASP A 156 7.71 9.38 6.96
C ASP A 156 7.38 10.19 8.22
N PRO A 157 8.40 10.68 8.94
CA PRO A 157 8.17 11.37 10.19
C PRO A 157 7.29 12.59 9.95
N LEU A 158 6.19 12.69 10.72
CA LEU A 158 5.20 13.78 10.56
C LEU A 158 5.74 15.18 10.84
N GLY A 159 6.98 15.29 11.33
CA GLY A 159 7.67 16.56 11.45
C GLY A 159 8.26 16.88 12.81
N MET A 160 8.19 15.96 13.79
CA MET A 160 8.72 16.19 15.13
C MET A 160 10.24 16.40 15.12
N LYS A 161 11.01 15.48 14.52
CA LYS A 161 12.47 15.60 14.40
C LYS A 161 12.90 16.68 13.41
N SER A 162 12.24 16.77 12.25
CA SER A 162 12.61 17.69 11.17
C SER A 162 12.16 19.15 11.40
N ARG A 163 11.45 19.43 12.51
CA ARG A 163 10.84 20.73 12.84
C ARG A 163 9.79 21.24 11.85
N LEU A 164 9.26 20.37 10.99
CA LEU A 164 8.10 20.70 10.15
C LEU A 164 6.84 20.95 11.01
N ILE A 165 6.72 20.24 12.14
CA ILE A 165 5.77 20.60 13.20
C ILE A 165 6.41 21.74 13.99
N SER A 166 5.79 22.91 13.96
CA SER A 166 6.26 24.11 14.65
C SER A 166 6.13 24.00 16.17
N ASP A 167 6.92 24.77 16.92
CA ASP A 167 6.91 24.73 18.39
C ASP A 167 5.53 25.11 18.98
N GLN A 168 4.77 25.95 18.28
CA GLN A 168 3.41 26.34 18.69
C GLN A 168 2.39 25.19 18.59
N GLN A 169 2.70 24.13 17.85
CA GLN A 169 1.84 22.96 17.72
C GLN A 169 2.06 21.93 18.83
N ILE A 170 3.03 22.14 19.72
CA ILE A 170 3.38 21.18 20.77
C ILE A 170 3.08 21.81 22.13
N THR A 171 2.10 21.23 22.83
CA THR A 171 1.65 21.70 24.15
C THR A 171 1.66 20.55 25.15
N ALA A 172 1.61 20.86 26.45
CA ALA A 172 1.56 19.84 27.50
C ALA A 172 0.68 20.32 28.66
N SER A 173 0.33 19.40 29.55
CA SER A 173 -0.34 19.67 30.82
C SER A 173 0.45 20.61 31.71
N SER A 174 1.76 20.42 31.80
CA SER A 174 2.65 21.18 32.68
C SER A 174 4.10 21.18 32.19
N VAL A 175 4.93 22.03 32.78
CA VAL A 175 6.34 22.22 32.40
C VAL A 175 7.19 22.46 33.63
N TYR A 176 8.30 21.72 33.76
CA TYR A 176 9.33 22.00 34.75
C TYR A 176 10.17 23.21 34.33
N LYS A 177 10.17 24.25 35.17
CA LYS A 177 10.98 25.47 34.97
C LYS A 177 12.09 25.54 35.99
N THR A 178 13.33 25.59 35.53
CA THR A 178 14.50 25.73 36.38
C THR A 178 14.63 27.20 36.80
N TRP A 179 14.25 27.52 38.04
CA TRP A 179 14.47 28.84 38.65
C TRP A 179 13.85 30.03 37.89
N GLY A 180 12.82 29.77 37.08
CA GLY A 180 12.18 30.79 36.24
C GLY A 180 13.00 31.21 35.01
N ILE A 181 14.13 30.55 34.73
CA ILE A 181 14.98 30.82 33.57
C ILE A 181 14.46 30.01 32.37
N ASN A 182 13.98 30.70 31.34
CA ASN A 182 13.40 30.07 30.15
C ASN A 182 14.42 29.17 29.43
N GLU A 183 15.69 29.56 29.36
CA GLU A 183 16.76 28.81 28.67
C GLU A 183 17.18 27.50 29.37
N MET A 184 16.73 27.28 30.61
CA MET A 184 16.99 26.05 31.37
C MET A 184 15.71 25.27 31.68
N SER A 185 14.61 25.63 31.05
CA SER A 185 13.29 25.02 31.26
C SER A 185 13.00 23.93 30.23
N TRP A 186 12.22 22.91 30.62
CA TRP A 186 11.99 21.69 29.83
C TRP A 186 10.65 21.75 29.10
N TYR A 187 10.52 22.74 28.20
CA TYR A 187 9.29 23.02 27.49
C TYR A 187 8.82 21.87 26.56
N PRO A 188 7.52 21.80 26.24
CA PRO A 188 6.93 20.72 25.46
C PRO A 188 7.55 20.58 24.06
N TYR A 189 7.86 21.71 23.42
CA TYR A 189 8.45 21.74 22.07
C TYR A 189 9.88 21.19 22.00
N PHE A 190 10.53 20.91 23.14
CA PHE A 190 11.80 20.19 23.18
C PHE A 190 11.64 18.68 23.11
N ALA A 191 10.42 18.12 23.21
CA ALA A 191 10.12 16.69 23.06
C ALA A 191 10.26 16.21 21.60
N ARG A 192 11.43 16.41 21.00
CA ARG A 192 11.75 16.03 19.63
C ARG A 192 12.81 14.93 19.66
N LEU A 193 12.60 13.89 18.87
CA LEU A 193 13.55 12.79 18.74
C LEU A 193 14.92 13.32 18.25
N ASP A 194 16.00 12.80 18.85
CA ASP A 194 17.40 13.20 18.61
C ASP A 194 17.70 14.69 18.87
N ASN A 195 16.91 15.35 19.72
CA ASN A 195 17.19 16.72 20.11
C ASN A 195 18.43 16.77 21.05
N THR A 196 19.35 17.69 20.77
CA THR A 196 20.61 17.85 21.49
C THR A 196 20.71 19.24 22.11
N GLY A 197 21.32 19.35 23.28
CA GLY A 197 21.49 20.63 23.98
C GLY A 197 21.31 20.47 25.48
N LYS A 198 21.33 21.59 26.22
CA LYS A 198 21.17 21.59 27.68
C LYS A 198 19.74 21.28 28.13
N SER A 199 18.75 21.75 27.36
CA SER A 199 17.33 21.41 27.51
C SER A 199 16.88 20.79 26.19
N ASN A 200 16.73 19.46 26.20
CA ASN A 200 16.55 18.69 24.99
C ASN A 200 15.38 17.70 25.03
N ALA A 201 14.57 17.75 26.08
CA ALA A 201 13.35 16.97 26.23
C ALA A 201 12.25 17.82 26.89
N TRP A 202 11.06 17.24 27.00
CA TRP A 202 10.00 17.78 27.85
C TRP A 202 10.05 17.12 29.23
N THR A 203 9.70 17.88 30.26
CA THR A 203 9.51 17.34 31.61
C THR A 203 8.29 18.02 32.22
N ALA A 204 7.37 17.21 32.71
CA ALA A 204 6.22 17.66 33.47
C ALA A 204 6.66 18.33 34.79
N LEU A 205 5.86 19.24 35.31
CA LEU A 205 6.12 19.88 36.61
C LEU A 205 6.03 18.87 37.77
N THR A 206 5.15 17.88 37.64
CA THR A 206 4.95 16.82 38.64
C THR A 206 4.95 15.44 38.00
N ASN A 207 5.37 14.41 38.73
CA ASN A 207 5.35 13.02 38.26
C ASN A 207 4.00 12.35 38.57
N LYS A 208 2.89 13.07 38.41
CA LYS A 208 1.55 12.55 38.69
C LYS A 208 1.00 11.80 37.48
N GLU A 209 0.14 10.82 37.75
CA GLU A 209 -0.64 10.16 36.70
C GLU A 209 -1.59 11.18 36.07
N GLY A 210 -1.64 11.23 34.74
CA GLY A 210 -2.49 12.17 33.98
C GLY A 210 -1.77 13.37 33.33
N GLU A 211 -0.45 13.50 33.49
CA GLU A 211 0.34 14.45 32.68
C GLU A 211 0.30 14.04 31.20
N TRP A 212 0.19 15.01 30.30
CA TRP A 212 0.03 14.77 28.87
C TRP A 212 0.88 15.71 28.02
N LEU A 213 1.24 15.22 26.84
CA LEU A 213 1.87 15.98 25.76
C LEU A 213 0.96 15.87 24.53
N GLN A 214 0.61 17.01 23.93
CA GLN A 214 -0.30 17.09 22.80
C GLN A 214 0.41 17.73 21.60
N ILE A 215 0.11 17.19 20.42
CA ILE A 215 0.64 17.66 19.14
C ILE A 215 -0.53 17.99 18.22
N ASP A 216 -0.65 19.24 17.79
CA ASP A 216 -1.62 19.67 16.78
C ASP A 216 -1.08 19.41 15.37
N LEU A 217 -1.67 18.47 14.65
CA LEU A 217 -1.27 18.12 13.27
C LEU A 217 -1.89 19.03 12.20
N ARG A 218 -2.76 19.99 12.58
CA ARG A 218 -3.51 20.96 11.74
C ARG A 218 -4.45 20.38 10.69
N LYS A 219 -4.20 19.14 10.24
CA LYS A 219 -5.04 18.37 9.33
C LYS A 219 -5.19 16.97 9.90
N ILE A 220 -6.28 16.30 9.56
CA ILE A 220 -6.47 14.89 9.89
C ILE A 220 -5.35 14.08 9.23
N LYS A 221 -4.65 13.27 10.03
CA LYS A 221 -3.56 12.39 9.62
C LYS A 221 -3.77 11.01 10.23
N LYS A 222 -3.37 9.97 9.49
CA LYS A 222 -3.30 8.61 10.03
C LYS A 222 -1.96 8.48 10.77
N VAL A 223 -2.01 8.25 12.08
CA VAL A 223 -0.82 7.94 12.90
C VAL A 223 -0.66 6.43 12.94
N THR A 224 0.50 5.94 12.48
CA THR A 224 0.80 4.52 12.34
C THR A 224 1.72 3.98 13.44
N GLY A 225 2.40 4.87 14.17
CA GLY A 225 3.30 4.51 15.27
C GLY A 225 3.86 5.72 15.98
N ILE A 226 4.45 5.48 17.16
CA ILE A 226 5.15 6.48 17.99
C ILE A 226 6.52 5.91 18.33
N ILE A 227 7.55 6.74 18.21
CA ILE A 227 8.92 6.44 18.65
C ILE A 227 9.17 7.32 19.88
N SER A 228 9.50 6.70 21.00
CA SER A 228 9.76 7.34 22.30
C SER A 228 11.17 7.06 22.78
#